data_AF-M5BRK6-F1
#
_entry.id   AF-M5BRK6-F1
#
_cell.length_a   1.000
_cell.length_b   1.000
_cell.length_c   1.000
_cell.angle_alpha   90.00
_cell.angle_beta   90.00
_cell.angle_gamma   90.00
#
_symmetry.space_group_name_H-M   'P 1'
#
loop_
_entity.id
_entity.type
_entity.pdbx_description
1 polymer ?
#
loop_
_entity_poly.entity_id
_entity_poly.type
_entity_poly.pdbx_seq_one_letter_code
_entity_poly.pdbx_strand_id
1 'polypeptide(L)'
;MQAGDADTNATVAGSLLGAYLTDTGLPGHWVQHLRDGAWLAQKTKCAGSLLGFGGTYDPTNDPDVLIDGGKGAFTPEELNRRYDELMCEVGRRVNDGLPLPGSRGPSGKGGKGEKDGCIVC
;
A
#
# COMPACT_ATOMS: atom_id res chain seq x y z
N MET A 1 15.74 -6.57 -23.86
CA MET A 1 14.68 -6.23 -22.88
C MET A 1 14.90 -4.80 -22.43
N GLN A 2 13.85 -3.98 -22.45
CA GLN A 2 13.94 -2.56 -22.08
C GLN A 2 13.98 -2.47 -20.55
N ALA A 3 15.21 -2.45 -20.02
CA ALA A 3 15.50 -2.55 -18.59
C ALA A 3 15.44 -1.17 -17.92
N GLY A 4 14.22 -0.70 -17.68
CA GLY A 4 13.93 0.40 -16.75
C GLY A 4 13.08 -0.13 -15.61
N ASP A 5 11.85 0.37 -15.52
CA ASP A 5 10.84 -0.10 -14.57
C ASP A 5 10.16 -1.39 -15.07
N ALA A 6 10.83 -2.52 -14.82
CA ALA A 6 10.39 -3.84 -15.27
C ALA A 6 9.03 -4.24 -14.66
N ASP A 7 8.77 -3.88 -13.41
CA ASP A 7 7.55 -4.28 -12.69
C ASP A 7 6.31 -3.58 -13.28
N THR A 8 6.40 -2.26 -13.53
CA THR A 8 5.33 -1.52 -14.20
C THR A 8 5.13 -2.00 -15.64
N ASN A 9 6.22 -2.21 -16.39
CA ASN A 9 6.14 -2.71 -17.77
C ASN A 9 5.48 -4.09 -17.84
N ALA A 10 5.84 -5.00 -16.94
CA ALA A 10 5.24 -6.32 -16.83
C ALA A 10 3.76 -6.24 -16.46
N THR A 11 3.38 -5.33 -15.56
CA THR A 11 1.97 -5.10 -15.16
C THR A 11 1.12 -4.62 -16.33
N VAL A 12 1.61 -3.65 -17.11
CA VAL A 12 0.88 -3.13 -18.28
C VAL A 12 0.78 -4.18 -19.37
N ALA A 13 1.90 -4.81 -19.75
CA ALA A 13 1.88 -5.87 -20.76
C ALA A 13 1.01 -7.06 -20.34
N GLY A 14 1.09 -7.45 -19.06
CA GLY A 14 0.31 -8.54 -18.49
C GLY A 14 -1.19 -8.26 -18.48
N SER A 15 -1.62 -7.02 -18.18
CA SER A 15 -3.05 -6.66 -18.21
C SER A 15 -3.63 -6.70 -19.63
N LEU A 16 -2.89 -6.21 -20.63
CA LEU A 16 -3.29 -6.30 -22.04
C LEU A 16 -3.35 -7.76 -22.52
N LEU A 17 -2.33 -8.56 -22.20
CA LEU A 17 -2.28 -9.97 -22.55
C LEU A 17 -3.42 -10.76 -21.88
N GLY A 18 -3.67 -10.49 -20.60
CA GLY A 18 -4.75 -11.13 -19.83
C GLY A 18 -6.15 -10.78 -20.35
N ALA A 19 -6.36 -9.54 -20.79
CA ALA A 19 -7.62 -9.13 -21.43
C ALA A 19 -7.85 -9.86 -22.77
N TYR A 20 -6.78 -10.18 -23.50
CA TYR A 20 -6.86 -10.90 -24.76
C TYR A 20 -7.03 -12.41 -24.59
N LEU A 21 -6.28 -13.03 -23.68
CA LEU A 21 -6.24 -14.48 -23.48
C LEU A 21 -7.27 -15.01 -22.49
N THR A 22 -7.86 -14.15 -21.66
CA THR A 22 -8.61 -14.48 -20.44
C THR A 22 -7.75 -15.23 -19.39
N ASP A 23 -8.35 -15.51 -18.24
CA ASP A 23 -7.70 -16.20 -17.11
C ASP A 23 -7.26 -17.64 -17.45
N THR A 24 -7.93 -18.28 -18.41
CA THR A 24 -7.61 -19.66 -18.85
C THR A 24 -6.37 -19.77 -19.75
N GLY A 25 -5.91 -18.66 -20.34
CA GLY A 25 -4.77 -18.67 -21.26
C GLY A 25 -3.41 -18.42 -20.61
N LEU A 26 -3.36 -18.15 -19.30
CA LEU A 26 -2.10 -17.90 -18.58
C LEU A 26 -1.42 -19.21 -18.15
N PRO A 27 -0.08 -19.31 -18.25
CA PRO A 27 0.64 -20.47 -17.74
C PRO A 27 0.36 -20.71 -16.25
N GLY A 28 -0.09 -21.91 -15.88
CA GLY A 28 -0.52 -22.21 -14.50
C GLY A 28 0.55 -21.91 -13.44
N HIS A 29 1.83 -22.15 -13.74
CA HIS A 29 2.94 -21.85 -12.82
C HIS A 29 3.16 -20.35 -12.58
N TRP A 30 2.66 -19.45 -13.44
CA TRP A 30 2.71 -17.99 -13.18
C TRP A 30 1.64 -17.59 -12.18
N VAL A 31 0.44 -18.17 -12.30
CA VAL A 31 -0.70 -17.83 -11.46
C VAL A 31 -0.57 -18.42 -10.06
N GLN A 32 0.02 -19.63 -9.93
CA GLN A 32 0.20 -20.32 -8.65
C GLN A 32 1.03 -19.54 -7.62
N HIS A 33 1.93 -18.67 -8.07
CA HIS A 33 2.79 -17.86 -7.20
C HIS A 33 2.29 -16.43 -7.02
N LEU A 34 1.10 -16.09 -7.53
CA LEU A 34 0.53 -14.76 -7.39
C LEU A 34 0.11 -14.54 -5.94
N ARG A 35 0.76 -13.58 -5.28
CA ARG A 35 0.36 -13.14 -3.94
C ARG A 35 -1.08 -12.61 -4.00
N ASP A 36 -1.91 -13.05 -3.06
CA ASP A 36 -3.32 -12.66 -2.96
C ASP A 36 -4.14 -13.00 -4.22
N GLY A 37 -3.76 -14.03 -4.99
CA GLY A 37 -4.41 -14.39 -6.26
C GLY A 37 -5.91 -14.69 -6.15
N ALA A 38 -6.36 -15.32 -5.06
CA ALA A 38 -7.79 -15.56 -4.81
C ALA A 38 -8.56 -14.24 -4.62
N TRP A 39 -7.96 -13.29 -3.90
CA TRP A 39 -8.53 -11.96 -3.68
C TRP A 39 -8.59 -11.18 -5.00
N LEU A 40 -7.51 -11.18 -5.81
CA LEU A 40 -7.49 -10.55 -7.13
C LEU A 40 -8.58 -11.11 -8.05
N ALA A 41 -8.71 -12.44 -8.13
CA ALA A 41 -9.74 -13.09 -8.94
C ALA A 41 -11.17 -12.73 -8.49
N GLN A 42 -11.40 -12.60 -7.19
CA GLN A 42 -12.67 -12.12 -6.66
C GLN A 42 -12.92 -10.67 -7.10
N LYS A 43 -11.95 -9.77 -6.96
CA LYS A 43 -12.09 -8.36 -7.36
C LYS A 43 -12.35 -8.18 -8.85
N THR A 44 -11.72 -8.98 -9.71
CA THR A 44 -12.02 -8.97 -11.15
C THR A 44 -13.48 -9.36 -11.43
N LYS A 45 -14.04 -10.34 -10.72
CA LYS A 45 -15.46 -10.72 -10.84
C LYS A 45 -16.39 -9.61 -10.35
N CYS A 46 -16.06 -8.97 -9.22
CA CYS A 46 -16.80 -7.83 -8.69
C CYS A 46 -16.85 -6.68 -9.71
N ALA A 47 -15.69 -6.32 -10.28
CA ALA A 47 -15.60 -5.30 -11.32
C ALA A 47 -16.41 -5.69 -12.58
N GLY A 48 -16.34 -6.95 -12.99
CA GLY A 48 -17.15 -7.47 -14.10
C GLY A 48 -18.65 -7.31 -13.88
N SER A 49 -19.14 -7.63 -12.68
CA SER A 49 -20.55 -7.48 -12.29
C SER A 49 -20.99 -6.01 -12.31
N LEU A 50 -20.19 -5.09 -11.77
CA LEU A 50 -20.47 -3.65 -11.80
C LEU A 50 -20.52 -3.08 -13.22
N LEU A 51 -19.70 -3.61 -14.13
CA LEU A 51 -19.64 -3.20 -15.54
C LEU A 51 -20.72 -3.87 -16.41
N GLY A 52 -21.54 -4.75 -15.84
CA GLY A 52 -22.64 -5.41 -16.57
C GLY A 52 -22.21 -6.66 -17.35
N PHE A 53 -21.03 -7.21 -17.11
CA PHE A 53 -20.57 -8.47 -17.74
C PHE A 53 -21.14 -9.73 -17.10
N GLY A 54 -22.08 -9.59 -16.15
CA GLY A 54 -22.79 -10.68 -15.49
C GLY A 54 -22.33 -10.94 -14.04
N GLY A 55 -23.08 -11.79 -13.34
CA GLY A 55 -22.92 -12.02 -11.90
C GLY A 55 -23.60 -10.95 -11.04
N THR A 56 -23.70 -11.23 -9.74
CA THR A 56 -24.26 -10.33 -8.72
C THR A 56 -23.16 -9.93 -7.75
N TYR A 57 -22.97 -8.62 -7.57
CA TYR A 57 -22.04 -8.06 -6.59
C TYR A 57 -22.74 -6.94 -5.83
N ASP A 58 -22.65 -7.00 -4.50
CA ASP A 58 -23.15 -5.97 -3.60
C ASP A 58 -21.97 -5.27 -2.92
N PRO A 59 -21.66 -4.02 -3.29
CA PRO A 59 -20.56 -3.28 -2.70
C PRO A 59 -20.79 -2.92 -1.23
N THR A 60 -22.04 -2.93 -0.74
CA THR A 60 -22.32 -2.56 0.67
C THR A 60 -21.85 -3.62 1.66
N ASN A 61 -21.67 -4.86 1.19
CA ASN A 61 -21.20 -5.99 1.98
C ASN A 61 -19.73 -6.35 1.69
N ASP A 62 -19.03 -5.55 0.89
CA ASP A 62 -17.60 -5.76 0.61
C ASP A 62 -16.75 -4.91 1.55
N PRO A 63 -16.00 -5.53 2.50
CA PRO A 63 -15.21 -4.79 3.46
C PRO A 63 -14.15 -3.89 2.81
N ASP A 64 -13.59 -4.28 1.67
CA ASP A 64 -12.47 -3.54 1.07
C ASP A 64 -12.90 -2.19 0.45
N VAL A 65 -14.19 -1.99 0.20
CA VAL A 65 -14.73 -0.72 -0.34
C VAL A 65 -15.40 0.13 0.72
N LEU A 66 -15.45 -0.34 1.97
CA LEU A 66 -15.91 0.47 3.10
C LEU A 66 -14.91 1.61 3.34
N ILE A 67 -15.40 2.70 3.95
CA ILE A 67 -14.60 3.90 4.19
C ILE A 67 -13.36 3.65 5.07
N ASP A 68 -13.43 2.63 5.91
CA ASP A 68 -12.37 2.16 6.80
C ASP A 68 -11.57 0.97 6.21
N GLY A 69 -11.88 0.57 4.98
CA GLY A 69 -11.35 -0.63 4.34
C GLY A 69 -11.65 -1.90 5.13
N GLY A 70 -12.77 -1.94 5.85
CA GLY A 70 -13.22 -3.12 6.60
C GLY A 70 -12.42 -3.39 7.86
N LYS A 71 -11.60 -2.44 8.31
CA LYS A 71 -10.76 -2.58 9.50
C LYS A 71 -11.45 -2.16 10.80
N GLY A 72 -12.58 -1.46 10.70
CA GLY A 72 -13.26 -0.86 11.84
C GLY A 72 -12.59 0.42 12.34
N ALA A 73 -13.29 1.12 13.23
CA ALA A 73 -12.69 2.19 14.02
C ALA A 73 -11.79 1.59 15.13
N PHE A 74 -10.67 2.25 15.42
CA PHE A 74 -9.83 1.86 16.56
C PHE A 74 -10.58 2.05 17.87
N THR A 75 -10.39 1.12 18.80
CA THR A 75 -10.84 1.36 20.18
C THR A 75 -9.95 2.41 20.84
N PRO A 76 -10.43 3.08 21.91
CA PRO A 76 -9.62 4.03 22.66
C PRO A 76 -8.29 3.42 23.15
N GLU A 77 -8.31 2.15 23.54
CA GLU A 77 -7.13 1.42 24.01
C GLU A 77 -6.13 1.16 22.89
N GLU A 78 -6.60 0.77 21.70
CA GLU A 78 -5.75 0.57 20.53
C GLU A 78 -5.12 1.89 20.05
N LEU A 79 -5.90 2.97 20.09
CA LEU A 79 -5.45 4.30 19.73
C LEU A 79 -4.36 4.78 20.69
N ASN A 80 -4.59 4.64 22.00
CA ASN A 80 -3.60 5.00 23.02
C ASN A 80 -2.33 4.18 22.88
N ARG A 81 -2.43 2.86 22.68
CA ARG A 81 -1.25 2.02 22.45
C ARG A 81 -0.42 2.51 21.26
N ARG A 82 -1.06 2.81 20.13
CA ARG A 82 -0.36 3.33 18.94
C ARG A 82 0.24 4.71 19.17
N TYR A 83 -0.44 5.54 19.95
CA TYR A 83 0.08 6.85 20.34
C TYR A 83 1.34 6.69 21.21
N ASP A 84 1.30 5.81 22.20
CA ASP A 84 2.44 5.53 23.07
C ASP A 84 3.63 4.96 22.27
N GLU A 85 3.38 4.02 21.35
CA GLU A 85 4.39 3.48 20.42
C GLU A 85 5.02 4.60 19.57
N LEU A 86 4.20 5.51 19.03
CA LEU A 86 4.67 6.65 18.26
C LEU A 86 5.52 7.60 19.11
N MET A 87 5.08 7.92 20.33
CA MET A 87 5.79 8.84 21.22
C MET A 87 7.10 8.26 21.71
N CYS A 88 7.17 6.95 21.95
CA CYS A 88 8.42 6.25 22.27
C CYS A 88 9.42 6.34 21.11
N GLU A 89 8.99 6.11 19.87
CA GLU A 89 9.85 6.21 18.69
C GLU A 89 10.30 7.66 18.43
N VAL A 90 9.43 8.64 18.65
CA VAL A 90 9.79 10.06 18.58
C VAL A 90 10.86 10.40 19.63
N GLY A 91 10.65 9.99 20.89
CA GLY A 91 11.62 10.22 21.96
C GLY A 91 12.99 9.60 21.66
N ARG A 92 13.00 8.36 21.16
CA ARG A 92 14.23 7.68 20.72
C ARG A 92 14.95 8.46 19.61
N ARG A 93 14.23 8.91 18.59
CA ARG A 93 14.81 9.67 17.48
C ARG A 93 15.36 11.03 17.91
N VAL A 94 14.65 11.73 18.80
CA VAL A 94 15.13 13.01 19.34
C VAL A 94 16.41 12.82 20.13
N ASN A 95 16.47 11.79 20.99
CA ASN A 95 17.68 11.44 21.73
C ASN A 95 18.86 11.10 20.79
N ASP A 96 18.58 10.37 19.71
CA ASP A 96 19.58 9.93 18.75
C ASP A 96 19.90 10.99 17.67
N GLY A 97 19.27 12.19 17.74
CA GLY A 97 19.44 13.25 16.74
C GLY A 97 18.93 12.90 15.34
N LEU A 98 18.04 11.93 15.22
CA LEU A 98 17.48 11.43 13.97
C LEU A 98 16.25 12.25 13.53
N PRO A 99 15.98 12.34 12.23
CA PRO A 99 14.79 13.02 11.71
C PRO A 99 13.49 12.34 12.17
N LEU A 100 12.48 13.14 12.47
CA LEU A 100 11.16 12.69 12.93
C LEU A 100 10.47 11.77 11.90
N PRO A 101 9.61 10.84 12.35
CA PRO A 101 8.84 10.01 11.44
C PRO A 101 8.02 10.87 10.46
N GLY A 102 8.07 10.56 9.17
CA GLY A 102 7.34 11.30 8.13
C GLY A 102 7.99 12.63 7.68
N SER A 103 9.06 13.09 8.34
CA SER A 103 9.85 14.21 7.83
C SER A 103 10.66 13.76 6.61
N ARG A 104 10.51 14.46 5.48
CA ARG A 104 11.42 14.27 4.34
C ARG A 104 12.77 14.83 4.76
N GLY A 105 13.76 13.96 4.89
CA GLY A 105 15.15 14.39 5.09
C GLY A 105 15.56 15.35 3.97
N PRO A 106 16.50 16.28 4.23
CA PRO A 106 17.00 17.17 3.19
C PRO A 106 17.56 16.31 2.06
N SER A 107 16.99 16.46 0.87
CA SER A 107 17.54 15.92 -0.36
C SER A 107 18.99 16.40 -0.45
N GLY A 108 19.93 15.46 -0.33
CA GLY A 108 21.33 15.79 -0.17
C GLY A 108 21.84 16.76 -1.22
N LYS A 109 22.22 17.96 -0.77
CA LYS A 109 23.33 18.73 -1.31
C LYS A 109 24.03 19.41 -0.13
N GLY A 110 25.34 19.20 -0.05
CA GLY A 110 26.16 19.49 1.11
C GLY A 110 26.16 20.95 1.56
N GLY A 111 26.45 21.14 2.84
CA GLY A 111 26.76 22.43 3.45
C GLY A 111 27.12 22.23 4.92
N LYS A 112 28.35 22.59 5.29
CA LYS A 112 28.85 22.65 6.68
C LYS A 112 28.21 23.84 7.43
N GLY A 113 28.12 23.71 8.76
CA GLY A 113 27.82 24.79 9.72
C GLY A 113 26.34 24.80 10.10
N GLU A 114 25.90 25.03 11.33
CA GLU A 114 26.52 25.52 12.57
C GLU A 114 25.56 25.09 13.69
N LYS A 115 26.07 24.68 14.85
CA LYS A 115 25.23 24.34 16.00
C LYS A 115 24.72 25.65 16.61
N ASP A 116 23.42 25.91 16.53
CA ASP A 116 22.80 26.85 17.46
C ASP A 116 21.42 26.36 17.89
N GLY A 117 21.18 26.48 19.20
CA GLY A 117 20.19 25.71 19.93
C GLY A 117 18.75 26.15 19.76
N CYS A 118 17.83 25.31 20.21
CA CYS A 118 16.56 25.76 20.75
C CYS A 118 16.15 24.83 21.89
N ILE A 119 16.23 25.36 23.11
CA ILE A 119 15.56 24.84 24.31
C ILE A 119 14.08 25.21 24.16
N VAL A 120 13.18 24.25 24.29
CA VAL A 120 11.75 24.53 24.45
C VAL A 120 11.33 24.04 25.83
N CYS A 121 10.94 25.03 26.66
CA CYS A 121 10.18 24.84 27.89
C CYS A 121 8.71 24.52 27.56
#